data_AF-A0A429WZM3-F1
#
_entry.id   AF-A0A429WZM3-F1
#
_cell.length_a   1.000
_cell.length_b   1.000
_cell.length_c   1.000
_cell.angle_alpha   90.00
_cell.angle_beta   90.00
_cell.angle_gamma   90.00
#
_symmetry.space_group_name_H-M   'P 1'
#
loop_
_entity.id
_entity.type
_entity.pdbx_description
1 polymer ?
#
loop_
_entity_poly.entity_id
_entity_poly.type
_entity_poly.pdbx_seq_one_letter_code
_entity_poly.pdbx_strand_id
1 'polypeptide(L)'
;MDKPHGKTVPCASAAAAAIMMLGSAWAHEQGRMTGGGSFFCSELATGNQRVTHGFQLHCKTDDQPSPAEPNNLEINFSGGDNFHLTTLTKALCTDTEAIQQPPSAPFDTFEGAGTGTFNGQPASITFTFTDGGEPGTKDTALVVITLTGAATPALKCDTATPLTFGNHQAHRLTGNK
;
A
#
# COMPACT_ATOMS: atom_id res chain seq x y z
N MET A 1 41.56 19.48 70.02
CA MET A 1 40.22 19.97 70.41
C MET A 1 39.54 20.53 69.17
N ASP A 2 38.23 20.36 69.14
CA ASP A 2 37.22 20.97 68.25
C ASP A 2 36.90 20.32 66.89
N LYS A 3 35.62 19.90 66.85
CA LYS A 3 34.76 19.30 65.84
C LYS A 3 33.94 20.46 65.19
N PRO A 4 32.93 20.18 64.34
CA PRO A 4 32.85 19.74 62.93
C PRO A 4 32.45 20.92 62.01
N HIS A 5 31.84 20.63 60.84
CA HIS A 5 30.74 21.31 60.10
C HIS A 5 31.02 21.06 58.60
N GLY A 6 30.41 20.10 57.90
CA GLY A 6 28.98 19.86 57.78
C GLY A 6 28.38 20.78 56.71
N LYS A 7 28.52 20.44 55.41
CA LYS A 7 27.64 20.91 54.33
C LYS A 7 27.46 19.83 53.27
N THR A 8 26.23 19.33 53.20
CA THR A 8 25.66 18.54 52.11
C THR A 8 25.63 19.34 50.82
N VAL A 9 25.91 18.71 49.68
CA VAL A 9 25.54 19.21 48.34
C VAL A 9 24.75 18.09 47.64
N PRO A 10 23.56 18.40 47.08
CA PRO A 10 22.59 17.40 46.68
C PRO A 10 22.94 16.69 45.37
N CYS A 11 22.40 15.48 45.26
CA CYS A 11 22.33 14.63 44.08
C CYS A 11 21.71 15.41 42.90
N ALA A 12 22.52 15.73 41.89
CA ALA A 12 22.00 16.21 40.61
C ALA A 12 21.78 15.00 39.72
N SER A 13 20.58 14.42 39.79
CA SER A 13 20.08 13.52 38.75
C SER A 13 20.01 14.32 37.44
N ALA A 14 20.94 14.03 36.53
CA ALA A 14 20.86 14.50 35.16
C ALA A 14 19.59 13.90 34.53
N ALA A 15 18.54 14.71 34.45
CA ALA A 15 17.39 14.39 33.61
C ALA A 15 17.88 14.45 32.16
N ALA A 16 18.14 13.28 31.56
CA ALA A 16 18.33 13.17 30.13
C ALA A 16 17.00 13.57 29.47
N ALA A 17 16.92 14.80 28.95
CA ALA A 17 15.85 15.20 28.06
C ALA A 17 16.01 14.40 26.77
N ALA A 18 15.32 13.26 26.68
CA ALA A 18 15.13 12.57 25.42
C ALA A 18 14.27 13.47 24.54
N ILE A 19 14.93 14.21 23.63
CA ILE A 19 14.26 14.85 22.51
C ILE A 19 13.71 13.70 21.66
N MET A 20 12.42 13.40 21.84
CA MET A 20 11.69 12.52 20.94
C MET A 20 11.70 13.20 19.57
N MET A 21 12.56 12.71 18.69
CA MET A 21 12.48 13.02 17.27
C MET A 21 11.10 12.54 16.81
N LEU A 22 10.15 13.47 16.69
CA LEU A 22 8.94 13.26 15.90
C LEU A 22 9.37 13.28 14.43
N GLY A 23 10.09 12.23 14.02
CA GLY A 23 10.18 11.91 12.62
C GLY A 23 8.79 11.48 12.19
N SER A 24 8.21 12.17 11.21
CA SER A 24 7.07 11.67 10.46
C SER A 24 7.52 10.38 9.77
N ALA A 25 7.45 9.27 10.51
CA ALA A 25 7.36 7.96 9.90
C ALA A 25 6.13 8.05 9.00
N TRP A 26 6.30 7.74 7.72
CA TRP A 26 5.19 7.43 6.84
C TRP A 26 4.44 6.30 7.54
N ALA A 27 3.38 6.66 8.27
CA ALA A 27 2.75 5.75 9.21
C ALA A 27 2.11 4.66 8.37
N HIS A 28 2.64 3.45 8.50
CA HIS A 28 2.00 2.28 7.94
C HIS A 28 0.70 2.08 8.71
N GLU A 29 -0.43 2.10 8.00
CA GLU A 29 -1.75 1.99 8.60
C GLU A 29 -2.31 0.57 8.52
N GLN A 30 -3.03 0.16 9.55
CA GLN A 30 -3.69 -1.14 9.58
C GLN A 30 -5.02 -1.09 8.82
N GLY A 31 -5.28 -2.11 7.99
CA GLY A 31 -6.55 -2.19 7.30
C GLY A 31 -6.58 -3.19 6.16
N ARG A 32 -7.59 -3.04 5.32
CA ARG A 32 -7.68 -3.73 4.03
C ARG A 32 -8.21 -2.79 2.97
N MET A 33 -7.87 -3.02 1.72
CA MET A 33 -8.46 -2.35 0.58
C MET A 33 -9.13 -3.39 -0.31
N THR A 34 -10.31 -3.07 -0.81
CA THR A 34 -11.04 -3.89 -1.78
C THR A 34 -11.45 -3.06 -2.95
N GLY A 35 -11.63 -3.67 -4.11
CA GLY A 35 -12.21 -2.97 -5.21
C GLY A 35 -11.90 -3.62 -6.54
N GLY A 36 -12.05 -2.81 -7.57
CA GLY A 36 -11.75 -3.19 -8.93
C GLY A 36 -12.21 -2.12 -9.89
N GLY A 37 -11.99 -2.35 -11.17
CA GLY A 37 -12.36 -1.38 -12.17
C GLY A 37 -11.63 -1.58 -13.48
N SER A 38 -11.50 -0.48 -14.20
CA SER A 38 -10.70 -0.41 -15.41
C SER A 38 -10.11 0.96 -15.63
N PHE A 39 -8.91 0.98 -16.21
CA PHE A 39 -8.23 2.18 -16.65
C PHE A 39 -7.54 1.89 -18.00
N PHE A 40 -7.08 2.95 -18.67
CA PHE A 40 -6.38 2.82 -19.94
C PHE A 40 -4.92 3.18 -19.75
N CYS A 41 -4.05 2.23 -20.04
CA CYS A 41 -2.61 2.40 -19.97
C CYS A 41 -2.09 2.83 -21.35
N SER A 42 -1.57 4.05 -21.44
CA SER A 42 -1.10 4.64 -22.70
C SER A 42 0.37 4.35 -23.03
N GLU A 43 1.13 3.76 -22.10
CA GLU A 43 2.58 3.55 -22.24
C GLU A 43 2.98 2.28 -23.00
N LEU A 44 2.02 1.45 -23.41
CA LEU A 44 2.33 0.30 -24.26
C LEU A 44 2.48 0.75 -25.73
N ALA A 45 3.45 0.14 -26.42
CA ALA A 45 3.76 0.42 -27.83
C ALA A 45 2.57 0.23 -28.79
N THR A 46 1.50 -0.45 -28.35
CA THR A 46 0.28 -0.74 -29.10
C THR A 46 -0.83 0.30 -28.90
N GLY A 47 -0.66 1.31 -28.04
CA GLY A 47 -1.67 2.34 -27.72
C GLY A 47 -2.40 2.09 -26.39
N ASN A 48 -3.56 2.74 -26.20
CA ASN A 48 -4.39 2.68 -24.98
C ASN A 48 -4.87 1.24 -24.67
N GLN A 49 -4.06 0.49 -23.92
CA GLN A 49 -4.43 -0.84 -23.44
C GLN A 49 -5.45 -0.69 -22.30
N ARG A 50 -6.65 -1.24 -22.49
CA ARG A 50 -7.61 -1.33 -21.37
C ARG A 50 -7.14 -2.39 -20.39
N VAL A 51 -6.87 -1.97 -19.17
CA VAL A 51 -6.55 -2.84 -18.04
C VAL A 51 -7.78 -2.90 -17.14
N THR A 52 -8.12 -4.09 -16.68
CA THR A 52 -9.17 -4.32 -15.68
C THR A 52 -8.59 -5.06 -14.49
N HIS A 53 -9.17 -4.86 -13.33
CA HIS A 53 -8.68 -5.51 -12.13
C HIS A 53 -9.78 -5.72 -11.09
N GLY A 54 -9.52 -6.64 -10.17
CA GLY A 54 -10.32 -6.88 -8.98
C GLY A 54 -9.43 -7.39 -7.86
N PHE A 55 -9.66 -6.94 -6.62
CA PHE A 55 -8.79 -7.26 -5.51
C PHE A 55 -9.44 -7.20 -4.13
N GLN A 56 -8.79 -7.91 -3.21
CA GLN A 56 -8.93 -7.79 -1.77
C GLN A 56 -7.53 -7.95 -1.19
N LEU A 57 -7.02 -6.91 -0.54
CA LEU A 57 -5.64 -6.84 -0.06
C LEU A 57 -5.62 -6.34 1.38
N HIS A 58 -4.85 -6.99 2.23
CA HIS A 58 -4.62 -6.56 3.61
C HIS A 58 -3.33 -5.78 3.70
N CYS A 59 -3.34 -4.72 4.51
CA CYS A 59 -2.12 -4.03 4.89
C CYS A 59 -1.24 -4.99 5.70
N LYS A 60 0.08 -4.82 5.63
CA LYS A 60 0.99 -5.45 6.59
C LYS A 60 0.68 -4.95 8.01
N THR A 61 1.17 -5.60 9.05
CA THR A 61 1.22 -4.98 10.39
C THR A 61 2.63 -5.14 10.93
N ASP A 62 3.05 -4.25 11.82
CA ASP A 62 4.39 -4.35 12.44
C ASP A 62 4.59 -5.66 13.21
N ASP A 63 3.48 -6.21 13.74
CA ASP A 63 3.47 -7.46 14.50
C ASP A 63 3.57 -8.72 13.62
N GLN A 64 3.44 -8.62 12.29
CA GLN A 64 3.44 -9.76 11.39
C GLN A 64 4.49 -9.62 10.28
N PRO A 65 5.27 -10.67 9.99
CA PRO A 65 6.26 -10.63 8.92
C PRO A 65 5.61 -10.47 7.54
N SER A 66 4.38 -10.98 7.39
CA SER A 66 3.58 -10.99 6.15
C SER A 66 2.19 -10.40 6.38
N PRO A 67 1.53 -9.84 5.35
CA PRO A 67 0.15 -9.36 5.44
C PRO A 67 -0.83 -10.49 5.79
N ALA A 68 -1.95 -10.14 6.43
CA ALA A 68 -3.00 -11.11 6.73
C ALA A 68 -3.61 -11.68 5.44
N GLU A 69 -3.90 -12.98 5.42
CA GLU A 69 -4.60 -13.61 4.31
C GLU A 69 -6.14 -13.52 4.50
N PRO A 70 -6.93 -13.58 3.42
CA PRO A 70 -6.51 -13.75 2.02
C PRO A 70 -6.01 -12.47 1.34
N ASN A 71 -5.09 -12.60 0.38
CA ASN A 71 -4.68 -11.52 -0.53
C ASN A 71 -4.90 -11.93 -1.99
N ASN A 72 -5.90 -11.32 -2.63
CA ASN A 72 -6.29 -11.62 -4.00
C ASN A 72 -6.10 -10.38 -4.88
N LEU A 73 -5.47 -10.55 -6.04
CA LEU A 73 -5.41 -9.55 -7.10
C LEU A 73 -5.40 -10.26 -8.46
N GLU A 74 -6.34 -9.87 -9.31
CA GLU A 74 -6.38 -10.27 -10.71
C GLU A 74 -6.29 -9.02 -11.59
N ILE A 75 -5.45 -9.06 -12.62
CA ILE A 75 -5.33 -8.04 -13.65
C ILE A 75 -5.63 -8.70 -15.01
N ASN A 76 -6.56 -8.15 -15.79
CA ASN A 76 -6.87 -8.65 -17.13
C ASN A 76 -6.73 -7.55 -18.19
N PHE A 77 -6.45 -7.97 -19.41
CA PHE A 77 -6.17 -7.11 -20.55
C PHE A 77 -7.19 -7.37 -21.67
N SER A 78 -7.51 -6.36 -22.49
CA SER A 78 -8.47 -6.52 -23.60
C SER A 78 -8.06 -7.53 -24.67
N GLY A 79 -6.78 -7.94 -24.71
CA GLY A 79 -6.26 -8.99 -25.59
C GLY A 79 -6.42 -10.42 -25.05
N GLY A 80 -6.93 -10.59 -23.82
CA GLY A 80 -7.09 -11.89 -23.17
C GLY A 80 -5.93 -12.32 -22.28
N ASP A 81 -4.84 -11.54 -22.24
CA ASP A 81 -3.78 -11.75 -21.25
C ASP A 81 -4.31 -11.51 -19.83
N ASN A 82 -3.64 -12.11 -18.84
CA ASN A 82 -3.94 -11.90 -17.43
C ASN A 82 -2.73 -12.06 -16.51
N PHE A 83 -2.80 -11.42 -15.34
CA PHE A 83 -1.91 -11.66 -14.21
C PHE A 83 -2.73 -12.01 -12.96
N HIS A 84 -2.35 -13.11 -12.33
CA HIS A 84 -2.91 -13.56 -11.06
C HIS A 84 -1.84 -13.49 -9.96
N LEU A 85 -2.12 -12.76 -8.88
CA LEU A 85 -1.25 -12.69 -7.71
C LEU A 85 -1.29 -14.01 -6.92
N THR A 86 -0.12 -14.57 -6.60
CA THR A 86 -0.01 -15.75 -5.73
C THR A 86 0.60 -15.44 -4.38
N THR A 87 1.41 -14.39 -4.27
CA THR A 87 2.02 -13.98 -3.00
C THR A 87 2.20 -12.47 -2.96
N LEU A 88 1.61 -11.84 -1.94
CA LEU A 88 1.82 -10.43 -1.64
C LEU A 88 3.06 -10.28 -0.74
N THR A 89 4.09 -9.60 -1.22
CA THR A 89 5.38 -9.44 -0.52
C THR A 89 5.58 -8.05 0.07
N LYS A 90 4.88 -7.03 -0.47
CA LYS A 90 4.77 -5.67 0.11
C LYS A 90 3.29 -5.29 0.18
N ALA A 91 2.91 -4.68 1.30
CA ALA A 91 1.55 -4.18 1.54
C ALA A 91 1.61 -2.94 2.45
N LEU A 92 2.15 -1.85 1.92
CA LEU A 92 2.28 -0.59 2.63
C LEU A 92 1.01 0.23 2.44
N CYS A 93 0.37 0.63 3.53
CA CYS A 93 -0.83 1.44 3.52
C CYS A 93 -0.52 2.78 4.17
N THR A 94 -0.88 3.88 3.52
CA THR A 94 -0.61 5.24 3.99
C THR A 94 -1.81 6.14 3.74
N ASP A 95 -1.96 7.16 4.58
CA ASP A 95 -2.94 8.23 4.39
C ASP A 95 -2.27 9.46 3.78
N THR A 96 -2.83 10.00 2.69
CA THR A 96 -2.23 11.13 1.94
C THR A 96 -3.00 12.45 2.12
N GLU A 97 -3.77 12.57 3.20
CA GLU A 97 -4.67 13.70 3.52
C GLU A 97 -5.84 13.88 2.51
N ALA A 98 -6.19 12.86 1.74
CA ALA A 98 -7.38 12.93 0.89
C ALA A 98 -8.67 12.97 1.72
N ILE A 99 -9.72 13.61 1.19
CA ILE A 99 -11.04 13.61 1.84
C ILE A 99 -11.66 12.22 1.65
N GLN A 100 -11.58 11.40 2.70
CA GLN A 100 -12.26 10.11 2.75
C GLN A 100 -13.77 10.30 2.93
N GLN A 101 -14.55 9.64 2.09
CA GLN A 101 -16.00 9.54 2.21
C GLN A 101 -16.36 8.17 2.84
N PRO A 102 -17.62 7.93 3.29
CA PRO A 102 -17.93 6.69 4.01
C PRO A 102 -17.80 5.42 3.16
N PRO A 103 -17.15 4.35 3.67
CA PRO A 103 -16.74 4.16 5.06
C PRO A 103 -15.39 4.81 5.40
N SER A 104 -15.32 5.45 6.58
CA SER A 104 -14.05 5.99 7.10
C SER A 104 -13.02 4.88 7.31
N ALA A 105 -11.87 5.04 6.67
CA ALA A 105 -10.69 4.18 6.77
C ALA A 105 -9.51 4.95 7.39
N PRO A 106 -8.44 4.28 7.83
CA PRO A 106 -7.26 4.98 8.32
C PRO A 106 -6.25 5.34 7.21
N PHE A 107 -6.52 4.95 5.96
CA PHE A 107 -5.62 5.15 4.82
C PHE A 107 -6.40 5.30 3.53
N ASP A 108 -5.77 5.87 2.51
CA ASP A 108 -6.32 6.03 1.16
C ASP A 108 -5.46 5.35 0.08
N THR A 109 -4.21 5.03 0.40
CA THR A 109 -3.22 4.55 -0.57
C THR A 109 -2.65 3.21 -0.17
N PHE A 110 -2.69 2.24 -1.09
CA PHE A 110 -2.12 0.91 -0.95
C PHE A 110 -0.97 0.73 -1.96
N GLU A 111 0.26 0.64 -1.46
CA GLU A 111 1.44 0.27 -2.24
C GLU A 111 1.76 -1.21 -2.06
N GLY A 112 1.64 -1.97 -3.14
CA GLY A 112 1.85 -3.40 -3.16
C GLY A 112 2.99 -3.85 -4.06
N ALA A 113 3.56 -5.00 -3.70
CA ALA A 113 4.44 -5.78 -4.56
C ALA A 113 4.21 -7.26 -4.30
N GLY A 114 4.45 -8.09 -5.30
CA GLY A 114 4.24 -9.53 -5.15
C GLY A 114 4.72 -10.35 -6.34
N THR A 115 4.55 -11.65 -6.19
CA THR A 115 4.77 -12.64 -7.25
C THR A 115 3.46 -13.27 -7.66
N GLY A 116 3.41 -13.77 -8.89
CA GLY A 116 2.22 -14.36 -9.46
C GLY A 116 2.51 -15.03 -10.79
N THR A 117 1.47 -15.21 -11.59
CA THR A 117 1.59 -15.75 -12.93
C THR A 117 0.98 -14.81 -13.96
N PHE A 118 1.74 -14.46 -15.00
CA PHE A 118 1.24 -13.80 -16.20
C PHE A 118 1.00 -14.86 -17.29
N ASN A 119 -0.25 -15.09 -17.70
CA ASN A 119 -0.62 -16.18 -18.61
C ASN A 119 -0.03 -17.55 -18.21
N GLY A 120 -0.02 -17.85 -16.91
CA GLY A 120 0.56 -19.06 -16.35
C GLY A 120 2.10 -19.08 -16.23
N GLN A 121 2.81 -18.05 -16.72
CA GLN A 121 4.26 -17.92 -16.58
C GLN A 121 4.64 -17.12 -15.33
N PRO A 122 5.70 -17.49 -14.58
CA PRO A 122 6.12 -16.76 -13.39
C PRO A 122 6.42 -15.28 -13.66
N ALA A 123 5.80 -14.40 -12.88
CA ALA A 123 5.96 -12.95 -13.02
C ALA A 123 5.93 -12.25 -11.64
N SER A 124 6.44 -11.02 -11.62
CA SER A 124 6.34 -10.11 -10.48
C SER A 124 5.48 -8.90 -10.83
N ILE A 125 4.84 -8.33 -9.82
CA ILE A 125 4.03 -7.12 -9.93
C ILE A 125 4.45 -6.09 -8.87
N THR A 126 4.42 -4.82 -9.24
CA THR A 126 4.34 -3.69 -8.32
C THR A 126 3.12 -2.85 -8.67
N PHE A 127 2.40 -2.37 -7.68
CA PHE A 127 1.21 -1.57 -7.90
C PHE A 127 0.98 -0.53 -6.80
N THR A 128 0.25 0.51 -7.15
CA THR A 128 -0.33 1.46 -6.20
C THR A 128 -1.80 1.63 -6.53
N PHE A 129 -2.67 1.41 -5.55
CA PHE A 129 -4.10 1.71 -5.65
C PHE A 129 -4.45 2.80 -4.66
N THR A 130 -5.17 3.81 -5.14
CA THR A 130 -5.67 4.91 -4.30
C THR A 130 -7.19 4.90 -4.32
N ASP A 131 -7.78 5.05 -3.14
CA ASP A 131 -9.18 5.38 -2.90
C ASP A 131 -9.27 6.91 -2.78
N GLY A 132 -9.88 7.56 -3.77
CA GLY A 132 -10.07 9.00 -3.81
C GLY A 132 -11.39 9.48 -3.21
N GLY A 133 -12.10 8.57 -2.53
CA GLY A 133 -13.44 8.77 -1.97
C GLY A 133 -14.57 8.53 -2.98
N GLU A 134 -15.79 8.35 -2.46
CA GLU A 134 -16.98 8.15 -3.28
C GLU A 134 -17.29 9.35 -4.19
N PRO A 135 -17.72 9.12 -5.44
CA PRO A 135 -18.18 7.83 -6.01
C PRO A 135 -17.09 7.05 -6.77
N GLY A 136 -15.81 7.15 -6.38
CA GLY A 136 -14.69 6.42 -7.00
C GLY A 136 -14.11 7.09 -8.25
N THR A 137 -14.58 8.29 -8.60
CA THR A 137 -14.11 9.03 -9.79
C THR A 137 -12.71 9.61 -9.65
N LYS A 138 -12.17 9.58 -8.43
CA LYS A 138 -10.81 10.04 -8.10
C LYS A 138 -9.87 8.88 -7.76
N ASP A 139 -10.36 7.65 -7.85
CA ASP A 139 -9.54 6.47 -7.63
C ASP A 139 -8.50 6.36 -8.73
N THR A 140 -7.30 5.91 -8.35
CA THR A 140 -6.22 5.71 -9.31
C THR A 140 -5.59 4.34 -9.17
N ALA A 141 -4.98 3.90 -10.26
CA ALA A 141 -4.19 2.69 -10.34
C ALA A 141 -2.86 2.96 -11.04
N LEU A 142 -1.80 2.37 -10.50
CA LEU A 142 -0.47 2.24 -11.10
C LEU A 142 -0.14 0.76 -11.05
N VAL A 143 0.25 0.16 -12.18
CA VAL A 143 0.56 -1.27 -12.27
C VAL A 143 1.74 -1.50 -13.21
N VAL A 144 2.74 -2.24 -12.72
CA VAL A 144 3.87 -2.71 -13.53
C VAL A 144 4.01 -4.22 -13.32
N ILE A 145 4.02 -4.98 -14.42
CA ILE A 145 4.17 -6.44 -14.42
C ILE A 145 5.38 -6.82 -15.25
N THR A 146 6.26 -7.64 -14.69
CA THR A 146 7.48 -8.11 -15.35
C THR A 146 7.56 -9.62 -15.27
N LEU A 147 7.75 -10.29 -16.41
CA LEU A 147 8.01 -11.73 -16.43
C LEU A 147 9.37 -12.02 -15.81
N THR A 148 9.50 -13.16 -15.14
CA THR A 148 10.77 -13.57 -14.53
C THR A 148 11.86 -13.68 -15.61
N GLY A 149 12.97 -12.98 -15.41
CA GLY A 149 14.10 -12.95 -16.36
C GLY A 149 13.93 -12.03 -17.57
N ALA A 150 12.80 -11.33 -17.70
CA ALA A 150 12.61 -10.33 -18.75
C ALA A 150 13.27 -9.00 -18.39
N ALA A 151 13.91 -8.35 -19.36
CA ALA A 151 14.48 -7.00 -19.20
C ALA A 151 13.43 -5.89 -19.35
N THR A 152 12.31 -6.17 -20.00
CA THR A 152 11.23 -5.22 -20.28
C THR A 152 9.92 -5.70 -19.63
N PRO A 153 9.16 -4.83 -18.96
CA PRO A 153 7.86 -5.18 -18.41
C PRO A 153 6.85 -5.60 -19.50
N ALA A 154 5.97 -6.56 -19.18
CA ALA A 154 4.80 -6.88 -20.01
C ALA A 154 3.71 -5.82 -19.89
N LEU A 155 3.62 -5.15 -18.73
CA LEU A 155 2.82 -3.97 -18.50
C LEU A 155 3.67 -2.93 -17.76
N LYS A 156 3.65 -1.69 -18.23
CA LYS A 156 4.30 -0.55 -17.57
C LYS A 156 3.33 0.62 -17.53
N CYS A 157 2.48 0.66 -16.51
CA CYS A 157 1.65 1.82 -16.18
C CYS A 157 2.17 2.38 -14.87
N ASP A 158 3.31 3.06 -14.92
CA ASP A 158 4.05 3.56 -13.75
C ASP A 158 3.67 5.00 -13.35
N THR A 159 2.59 5.52 -13.93
CA THR A 159 1.96 6.78 -13.54
C THR A 159 0.56 6.49 -12.98
N ALA A 160 0.22 7.12 -11.85
CA ALA A 160 -1.11 7.02 -11.26
C ALA A 160 -2.19 7.44 -12.27
N THR A 161 -2.99 6.47 -12.71
CA THR A 161 -3.97 6.64 -13.76
C THR A 161 -5.39 6.56 -13.18
N PRO A 162 -6.27 7.56 -13.43
CA PRO A 162 -7.64 7.52 -12.95
C PRO A 162 -8.41 6.30 -13.48
N LEU A 163 -9.29 5.74 -12.64
CA LEU A 163 -10.23 4.74 -13.09
C LEU A 163 -11.23 5.35 -14.09
N THR A 164 -11.49 4.63 -15.16
CA THR A 164 -12.61 4.93 -16.08
C THR A 164 -13.93 4.38 -15.54
N PHE A 165 -13.87 3.20 -14.92
CA PHE A 165 -15.00 2.52 -14.28
C PHE A 165 -14.51 1.76 -13.06
N GLY A 166 -15.37 1.54 -12.08
CA GLY A 166 -15.06 0.79 -10.87
C GLY A 166 -14.97 1.68 -9.63
N ASN A 167 -14.47 1.10 -8.55
CA ASN A 167 -14.30 1.76 -7.26
C ASN A 167 -13.27 0.99 -6.43
N HIS A 168 -12.40 1.73 -5.76
CA HIS A 168 -11.56 1.27 -4.66
C HIS A 168 -12.18 1.74 -3.35
N GLN A 169 -12.07 0.91 -2.33
CA GLN A 169 -12.52 1.26 -0.99
C GLN A 169 -11.49 0.77 0.01
N ALA A 170 -10.93 1.71 0.77
CA ALA A 170 -10.19 1.41 1.97
C ALA A 170 -11.16 1.06 3.11
N HIS A 171 -10.71 0.19 3.99
CA HIS A 171 -11.48 -0.25 5.15
C HIS A 171 -10.56 -0.32 6.35
N ARG A 172 -11.14 -0.03 7.52
CA ARG A 172 -10.52 -0.40 8.81
C ARG A 172 -10.23 -1.90 8.82
N LEU A 173 -9.23 -2.28 9.62
CA LEU A 173 -9.01 -3.69 9.97
C LEU A 173 -10.22 -4.14 10.81
N THR A 174 -11.24 -4.71 10.19
CA THR A 174 -12.43 -5.18 10.91
C THR A 174 -12.04 -6.37 11.77
N GLY A 175 -12.00 -6.17 13.09
CA GLY A 175 -12.12 -7.26 14.05
C GLY A 175 -13.57 -7.71 14.11
N ASN A 176 -13.86 -8.95 13.72
CA ASN A 176 -15.04 -9.61 14.27
C ASN A 176 -14.80 -9.76 15.78
N LYS A 177 -15.67 -9.14 16.58
CA LYS A 177 -16.10 -9.73 17.84
C LYS A 177 -17.60 -9.99 17.73
#